data_AF-A0A960MMB0-F1
#
_entry.id   AF-A0A960MMB0-F1
#
_cell.length_a   1.000
_cell.length_b   1.000
_cell.length_c   1.000
_cell.angle_alpha   90.00
_cell.angle_beta   90.00
_cell.angle_gamma   90.00
#
_symmetry.space_group_name_H-M   'P 1'
#
loop_
_entity.id
_entity.type
_entity.pdbx_description
1 polymer ?
#
loop_
_entity_poly.entity_id
_entity_poly.type
_entity_poly.pdbx_seq_one_letter_code
_entity_poly.pdbx_strand_id
1 'polypeptide(L)' 'MKIKWLFLGIIFSQIFENRRQGGHLLEVDLAEGMASFQAATELTFIIPDTPAFNKVNLMNAP' A
#
# COMPACT_ATOMS: atom_id res chain seq x y z
N MET A 1 18.58 13.03 19.12
CA MET A 1 17.85 13.07 17.84
C MET A 1 17.02 11.80 17.74
N LYS A 2 15.68 11.85 17.67
CA LYS A 2 14.84 10.65 17.52
C LYS A 2 14.51 10.47 16.05
N ILE A 3 15.02 9.42 15.43
CA ILE A 3 14.64 9.02 14.06
C ILE A 3 13.31 8.28 14.17
N LYS A 4 12.25 8.83 13.59
CA LYS A 4 10.98 8.12 13.42
C LYS A 4 11.05 7.36 12.10
N TRP A 5 11.16 6.04 12.18
CA TRP A 5 11.07 5.18 11.01
C TRP A 5 9.59 5.03 10.64
N LEU A 6 9.24 5.38 9.40
CA LEU A 6 7.92 5.09 8.83
C LEU A 6 8.08 3.80 8.01
N PHE A 7 7.47 2.71 8.47
CA PHE A 7 7.36 1.49 7.68
C PHE A 7 6.22 1.69 6.66
N LEU A 8 6.55 1.96 5.41
CA LEU A 8 5.61 1.79 4.29
C LEU A 8 5.63 0.31 3.91
N GLY A 9 4.56 -0.42 4.26
CA GLY A 9 4.34 -1.75 3.69
C GLY A 9 4.11 -1.64 2.19
N ILE A 10 4.75 -2.50 1.40
CA ILE A 10 4.43 -2.62 -0.03
C ILE A 10 3.06 -3.28 -0.12
N ILE A 11 2.09 -2.58 -0.70
CA ILE A 11 0.72 -3.10 -0.88
C ILE A 11 0.65 -3.80 -2.23
N PHE A 12 0.39 -5.11 -2.22
CA PHE A 12 0.09 -5.87 -3.43
C PHE A 12 -1.42 -6.11 -3.56
N SER A 13 -1.91 -5.99 -4.78
CA SER A 13 -3.29 -6.31 -5.15
C SER A 13 -3.26 -7.25 -6.36
N GLN A 14 -4.13 -8.25 -6.35
CA GLN A 14 -4.29 -9.17 -7.48
C GLN A 14 -5.61 -8.96 -8.20
N ILE A 15 -5.60 -9.24 -9.49
CA ILE A 15 -6.80 -9.45 -10.30
C ILE A 15 -6.58 -10.73 -11.11
N PHE A 16 -7.54 -11.65 -11.02
CA PHE A 16 -7.48 -12.87 -11.82
C PHE A 16 -7.73 -12.54 -13.30
N GLU A 17 -7.22 -13.36 -14.22
CA GLU A 17 -7.32 -13.11 -15.67
C GLU A 17 -8.76 -12.96 -16.15
N ASN A 18 -9.70 -13.68 -15.54
CA ASN A 18 -11.13 -13.59 -15.85
C ASN A 18 -11.77 -12.25 -15.41
N ARG A 19 -11.04 -11.42 -14.66
CA ARG A 19 -11.43 -10.11 -14.12
C ARG A 19 -12.69 -10.10 -13.26
N ARG A 20 -13.13 -11.27 -12.79
CA ARG A 20 -14.31 -11.40 -11.92
C ARG A 20 -13.95 -11.43 -10.45
N GLN A 21 -12.67 -11.61 -10.16
CA GLN A 21 -12.14 -11.78 -8.82
C GLN A 21 -10.82 -11.00 -8.69
N GLY A 22 -10.55 -10.54 -7.47
CA GLY A 22 -9.35 -9.80 -7.12
C GLY A 22 -9.44 -9.31 -5.69
N GLY A 23 -8.41 -8.61 -5.23
CA GLY A 23 -8.38 -8.04 -3.89
C GLY A 23 -6.98 -7.77 -3.37
N HIS A 24 -6.92 -7.44 -2.08
CA HIS A 24 -5.66 -7.27 -1.36
C HIS A 24 -5.00 -8.63 -1.14
N LEU A 25 -3.72 -8.73 -1.50
CA LEU A 25 -2.92 -9.93 -1.29
C LEU A 25 -2.34 -9.92 0.12
N LEU A 26 -2.65 -10.98 0.89
CA LEU A 26 -2.01 -11.26 2.17
C LEU A 26 -0.86 -12.27 2.00
N GLU A 27 -1.12 -13.30 1.19
CA GLU A 27 -0.17 -14.36 0.87
C GLU A 27 -0.47 -14.83 -0.56
N VAL A 28 0.59 -15.14 -1.32
CA VAL A 28 0.48 -15.71 -2.66
C VAL A 28 1.62 -16.68 -2.88
N ASP A 29 1.29 -17.85 -3.41
CA ASP A 29 2.27 -18.81 -3.91
C ASP A 29 2.33 -18.69 -5.44
N LEU A 30 3.51 -18.37 -5.96
CA LEU A 30 3.72 -18.15 -7.39
C LEU A 30 4.32 -19.41 -8.00
N ALA A 31 3.51 -20.17 -8.74
CA ALA A 31 3.98 -21.37 -9.43
C ALA A 31 4.98 -21.03 -10.57
N GLU A 32 4.57 -20.21 -11.54
CA GLU A 32 5.41 -19.68 -12.61
C GLU A 32 4.88 -18.31 -13.06
N GLY A 33 5.78 -17.38 -13.43
CA GLY A 33 5.38 -16.06 -13.88
C GLY A 33 6.54 -15.12 -14.16
N MET A 34 6.23 -13.97 -14.77
CA MET A 34 7.20 -12.89 -14.98
C MET A 34 6.93 -11.77 -13.97
N ALA A 35 7.98 -11.31 -13.29
CA ALA A 35 7.94 -10.14 -12.43
C ALA A 35 8.65 -8.96 -13.10
N SER A 36 8.06 -7.76 -12.97
CA SER A 36 8.67 -6.51 -13.39
C SER A 36 8.64 -5.54 -12.21
N PHE A 37 9.77 -4.88 -11.95
CA PHE A 37 9.92 -3.95 -10.83
C PHE A 37 10.38 -2.60 -11.35
N GLN A 38 9.80 -1.52 -10.80
CA GLN A 38 10.23 -0.16 -11.06
C GLN A 38 10.64 0.48 -9.74
N ALA A 39 11.91 0.92 -9.66
CA ALA A 39 12.37 1.69 -8.52
C ALA A 39 11.83 3.12 -8.60
N ALA A 40 11.28 3.61 -7.49
CA ALA A 40 10.97 5.03 -7.31
C ALA A 40 11.96 5.62 -6.30
N THR A 41 12.57 6.75 -6.66
CA THR A 41 13.52 7.46 -5.78
C THR A 41 12.85 8.54 -4.94
N GLU A 42 11.62 8.89 -5.28
CA GLU A 42 10.83 9.93 -4.62
C GLU A 42 9.52 9.35 -4.10
N LEU A 43 9.10 9.82 -2.92
CA LEU A 43 7.84 9.48 -2.31
C LEU A 43 7.00 10.74 -2.14
N THR A 44 5.87 10.80 -2.84
CA THR A 44 4.94 11.93 -2.78
C THR A 44 3.72 11.54 -1.97
N PHE A 45 3.46 12.25 -0.87
CA PHE A 45 2.24 12.09 -0.11
C PHE A 45 1.19 13.12 -0.56
N ILE A 46 -0.02 12.64 -0.86
CA ILE A 46 -1.17 13.50 -1.10
C ILE A 46 -2.08 13.36 0.12
N ILE A 47 -2.15 14.42 0.93
CA ILE A 47 -2.96 14.45 2.15
C ILE A 47 -4.36 14.98 1.78
N PRO A 48 -5.44 14.21 1.99
CA PRO A 48 -6.79 14.67 1.65
C PRO A 48 -7.23 15.82 2.56
N ASP A 49 -7.62 16.95 1.99
CA ASP A 49 -8.25 18.04 2.75
C ASP A 49 -9.75 17.79 2.88
N THR A 50 -10.11 16.95 3.85
CA THR A 50 -11.51 16.65 4.16
C THR A 50 -11.75 16.75 5.66
N PRO A 51 -12.96 17.18 6.10
CA PRO A 51 -13.29 17.20 7.52
C PRO A 51 -13.15 15.83 8.20
N ALA A 52 -13.35 14.74 7.45
CA ALA A 52 -13.17 13.38 7.96
C ALA A 52 -11.70 13.12 8.29
N PHE A 53 -10.79 13.35 7.33
CA PHE A 53 -9.35 13.14 7.52
C PHE A 53 -8.78 14.05 8.62
N ASN A 54 -9.15 15.33 8.62
CA ASN A 54 -8.64 16.33 9.56
C ASN A 54 -9.03 16.08 11.03
N LYS A 55 -10.03 15.21 11.28
CA LYS A 55 -10.49 14.84 12.63
C LYS A 55 -9.94 13.50 13.10
N VAL A 56 -9.24 12.74 12.26
CA VAL A 56 -8.68 11.43 12.66
C VAL A 56 -7.49 11.63 13.58
N ASN A 57 -7.51 10.97 14.74
CA ASN A 57 -6.31 10.84 15.57
C ASN A 57 -5.42 9.71 15.02
N LEU A 58 -4.48 10.07 14.15
CA LEU A 58 -3.54 9.13 13.52
C LEU A 58 -2.53 8.51 14.51
N MET A 59 -2.43 9.03 15.74
CA MET A 59 -1.52 8.48 16.76
C MET A 59 -2.11 7.29 17.52
N ASN A 60 -3.43 7.11 17.45
CA ASN A 60 -4.17 6.02 18.10
C ASN A 60 -5.04 5.24 17.10
N ALA A 61 -4.72 5.30 15.81
CA ALA A 61 -5.37 4.43 14.82
C ALA A 61 -5.05 2.96 15.18
N PRO A 62 -6.04 2.05 15.17
CA PRO A 62 -5.87 0.65 15.52
C PRO A 62 -4.85 -0.07 14.61
#